data_AF-A0A7X9M0C4-F1
#
_entry.id   AF-A0A7X9M0C4-F1
#
_cell.length_a   1.000
_cell.length_b   1.000
_cell.length_c   1.000
_cell.angle_alpha   90.00
_cell.angle_beta   90.00
_cell.angle_gamma   90.00
#
_symmetry.space_group_name_H-M   'P 1'
#
loop_
_entity.id
_entity.type
_entity.pdbx_description
1 polymer ?
#
loop_
_entity_poly.entity_id
_entity_poly.type
_entity_poly.pdbx_seq_one_letter_code
_entity_poly.pdbx_strand_id
1 'polypeptide(L)'
;MKKILLIAVLALSLLPVFSTGAEASYLHSGDQKISINTGLNLSLPLNTGALTFQLQEGLHCLVTNTTGVEIDHSYIWVELDGENVLGIDPPHGLY
;
A
#
# COMPACT_ATOMS: atom_id res chain seq x y z
N MET A 1 27.88 -22.67 31.93
CA MET A 1 28.28 -22.04 30.64
C MET A 1 27.44 -22.51 29.46
N LYS A 2 27.30 -23.81 29.18
CA LYS A 2 26.52 -24.34 28.04
C LYS A 2 25.05 -23.89 27.99
N LYS A 3 24.38 -23.80 29.15
CA LYS A 3 22.99 -23.34 29.27
C LYS A 3 22.82 -21.85 28.93
N ILE A 4 23.82 -21.03 29.28
CA ILE A 4 23.81 -19.58 28.97
C ILE A 4 24.02 -19.38 27.47
N LEU A 5 24.90 -20.17 26.86
CA LEU A 5 25.09 -20.18 25.40
C LEU A 5 23.80 -20.58 24.66
N LEU A 6 23.09 -21.59 25.16
CA LEU A 6 21.83 -22.03 24.57
C LEU A 6 20.72 -20.97 24.66
N ILE A 7 20.63 -20.27 25.80
CA ILE A 7 19.67 -19.17 25.98
C ILE A 7 20.03 -17.98 25.08
N ALA A 8 21.33 -17.67 24.94
CA ALA A 8 21.78 -16.61 24.04
C ALA A 8 21.48 -16.92 22.56
N VAL A 9 21.68 -18.16 22.13
CA VAL A 9 21.36 -18.59 20.75
C VAL A 9 19.85 -18.60 20.51
N LEU A 10 19.05 -19.04 21.49
CA LEU A 10 17.59 -19.01 21.39
C LEU A 10 17.06 -17.57 21.35
N ALA A 11 17.63 -16.67 22.15
CA ALA A 11 17.29 -15.24 22.12
C ALA A 11 17.69 -14.58 20.78
N LEU A 12 18.81 -15.00 20.18
CA LEU A 12 19.25 -14.49 18.88
C LEU A 12 18.38 -15.02 17.72
N SER A 13 17.84 -16.24 17.83
CA SER A 13 16.90 -16.82 16.85
C SER A 13 15.49 -16.23 16.92
N LEU A 14 15.18 -15.50 17.99
CA LEU A 14 13.92 -14.79 18.20
C LEU A 14 13.99 -13.31 17.82
N LEU A 15 15.10 -12.85 17.25
CA LEU A 15 15.11 -11.56 16.57
C LEU A 15 14.43 -11.76 15.21
N PRO A 16 13.15 -11.35 15.02
CA PRO A 16 12.69 -11.13 13.67
C PRO A 16 13.67 -10.13 13.07
N VAL A 17 14.26 -10.49 11.93
CA VAL A 17 14.91 -9.53 11.07
C VAL A 17 13.80 -8.55 10.72
N PHE A 18 13.72 -7.46 11.46
CA PHE A 18 13.03 -6.26 11.00
C PHE A 18 13.86 -5.80 9.80
N SER A 19 13.64 -6.46 8.67
CA SER A 19 13.71 -5.82 7.39
C SER A 19 12.71 -4.69 7.51
N THR A 20 13.18 -3.54 7.97
CA THR A 20 12.64 -2.27 7.52
C THR A 20 12.91 -2.24 6.03
N GLY A 21 12.16 -3.05 5.26
CA GLY A 21 11.91 -2.71 3.87
C GLY A 21 11.36 -1.31 3.99
N ALA A 22 12.01 -0.33 3.36
CA ALA A 22 11.32 0.91 3.27
C ALA A 22 10.03 0.56 2.51
N GLU A 23 8.92 0.94 3.11
CA GLU A 23 7.64 0.59 2.50
C GLU A 23 7.59 1.43 1.23
N ALA A 24 7.26 0.81 0.08
CA ALA A 24 6.95 1.56 -1.13
C ALA A 24 6.07 2.74 -0.72
N SER A 25 6.59 3.96 -0.86
CA SER A 25 6.02 5.06 -0.11
C SER A 25 4.80 5.54 -0.87
N TYR A 26 3.62 5.23 -0.34
CA TYR A 26 2.40 5.85 -0.81
C TYR A 26 2.47 7.36 -0.53
N LEU A 27 2.67 8.13 -1.59
CA LEU A 27 2.80 9.57 -1.55
C LEU A 27 1.43 10.23 -1.67
N HIS A 28 0.67 10.29 -0.58
CA HIS A 28 -0.66 10.92 -0.56
C HIS A 28 -0.66 12.38 -1.07
N SER A 29 0.46 13.11 -0.92
CA SER A 29 0.60 14.46 -1.48
C SER A 29 0.56 14.52 -3.01
N GLY A 30 0.83 13.41 -3.69
CA GLY A 30 0.77 13.27 -5.13
C GLY A 30 -0.61 12.89 -5.67
N ASP A 31 -1.56 12.61 -4.77
CA ASP A 31 -2.88 12.15 -5.18
C ASP A 31 -3.62 13.19 -6.02
N GLN A 32 -4.30 12.68 -7.03
CA GLN A 32 -5.21 13.44 -7.87
C GLN A 32 -6.63 12.94 -7.68
N LYS A 33 -7.59 13.81 -7.98
CA LYS A 33 -9.00 13.53 -7.76
C LYS A 33 -9.83 13.94 -8.97
N ILE A 34 -10.66 13.03 -9.43
CA ILE A 34 -11.65 13.24 -10.49
C ILE A 34 -13.02 13.06 -9.84
N SER A 35 -13.69 14.16 -9.54
CA SER A 35 -15.02 14.15 -8.92
C SER A 35 -16.13 14.28 -9.96
N ILE A 36 -17.01 13.29 -10.00
CA ILE A 36 -18.21 13.27 -10.84
C ILE A 36 -19.42 13.51 -9.92
N ASN A 37 -20.01 14.69 -10.05
CA ASN A 37 -21.22 15.05 -9.31
C ASN A 37 -22.43 14.71 -10.18
N THR A 38 -23.11 13.62 -9.84
CA THR A 38 -24.32 13.18 -10.55
C THR A 38 -25.57 13.86 -9.99
N GLY A 39 -25.55 14.22 -8.69
CA GLY A 39 -26.72 14.77 -8.00
C GLY A 39 -27.86 13.75 -7.82
N LEU A 40 -27.61 12.48 -8.10
CA LEU A 40 -28.59 11.40 -8.03
C LEU A 40 -28.66 10.75 -6.64
N ASN A 41 -27.81 11.17 -5.70
CA ASN A 41 -27.70 10.61 -4.34
C ASN A 41 -27.58 9.07 -4.39
N LEU A 42 -26.67 8.60 -5.24
CA LEU A 42 -26.43 7.17 -5.42
C LEU A 42 -25.78 6.63 -4.15
N SER A 43 -26.47 5.72 -3.46
CA SER A 43 -25.81 4.86 -2.48
C SER A 43 -25.10 3.75 -3.24
N LEU A 44 -23.77 3.80 -3.25
CA LEU A 44 -22.98 2.78 -3.92
C LEU A 44 -22.77 1.61 -2.94
N PRO A 45 -23.34 0.42 -3.22
CA PRO A 45 -23.35 -0.68 -2.26
C PRO A 45 -21.98 -1.34 -2.05
N LEU A 46 -20.93 -0.85 -2.70
CA LEU A 46 -19.61 -1.47 -2.71
C LEU A 46 -18.52 -0.43 -2.45
N ASN A 47 -17.64 -0.74 -1.50
CA ASN A 47 -16.44 0.03 -1.19
C ASN A 47 -15.33 -0.23 -2.23
N THR A 48 -15.66 -0.05 -3.51
CA THR A 48 -14.78 -0.37 -4.64
C THR A 48 -13.52 0.50 -4.65
N GLY A 49 -13.61 1.75 -4.16
CA GLY A 49 -12.44 2.61 -3.97
C GLY A 49 -11.41 1.98 -3.04
N ALA A 50 -11.82 1.52 -1.85
CA ALA A 50 -10.89 0.87 -0.93
C ALA A 50 -10.39 -0.48 -1.46
N LEU A 51 -11.25 -1.27 -2.10
CA LEU A 51 -10.86 -2.57 -2.66
C LEU A 51 -9.77 -2.44 -3.74
N THR A 52 -9.92 -1.47 -4.63
CA THR A 52 -8.96 -1.23 -5.72
C THR A 52 -7.65 -0.67 -5.19
N PHE A 53 -7.69 0.26 -4.23
CA PHE A 53 -6.52 0.72 -3.50
C PHE A 53 -5.77 -0.44 -2.82
N GLN A 54 -6.46 -1.23 -2.00
CA GLN A 54 -5.85 -2.35 -1.27
C GLN A 54 -5.23 -3.41 -2.19
N LEU A 55 -5.85 -3.65 -3.35
CA LEU A 55 -5.29 -4.56 -4.35
C LEU A 55 -3.94 -4.05 -4.88
N GLN A 56 -3.84 -2.75 -5.18
CA GLN A 56 -2.64 -2.13 -5.71
C GLN A 56 -1.54 -2.01 -4.63
N GLU A 57 -1.90 -1.62 -3.41
CA GLU A 57 -0.97 -1.66 -2.26
C GLU A 57 -0.45 -3.06 -1.99
N GLY A 58 -1.30 -4.08 -2.12
CA GLY A 58 -0.89 -5.48 -2.01
C GLY A 58 0.15 -5.88 -3.05
N LEU A 59 0.05 -5.35 -4.28
CA LEU A 59 1.03 -5.55 -5.34
C LEU A 59 2.33 -4.80 -5.06
N HIS A 60 2.27 -3.55 -4.60
CA HIS A 60 3.45 -2.79 -4.18
C HIS A 60 4.23 -3.50 -3.07
N CYS A 61 3.51 -3.97 -2.05
CA CYS A 61 4.08 -4.79 -0.98
C CYS A 61 4.72 -6.08 -1.51
N LEU A 62 4.06 -6.77 -2.46
CA LEU A 62 4.61 -7.99 -3.05
C LEU A 62 5.90 -7.72 -3.83
N VAL A 63 5.92 -6.69 -4.67
CA VAL A 63 7.10 -6.30 -5.46
C VAL A 63 8.24 -5.91 -4.54
N THR A 64 7.98 -5.06 -3.55
CA THR A 64 8.96 -4.61 -2.56
C THR A 64 9.55 -5.79 -1.79
N ASN A 65 8.71 -6.67 -1.25
CA ASN A 65 9.16 -7.83 -0.47
C ASN A 65 9.92 -8.86 -1.32
N THR A 66 9.63 -8.95 -2.62
CA THR A 66 10.26 -9.94 -3.51
C THR A 66 11.57 -9.41 -4.10
N THR A 67 11.65 -8.13 -4.41
CA THR A 67 12.76 -7.55 -5.20
C THR A 67 13.64 -6.61 -4.39
N GLY A 68 13.15 -6.12 -3.25
CA GLY A 68 13.77 -5.01 -2.51
C GLY A 68 13.69 -3.66 -3.23
N VAL A 69 12.98 -3.59 -4.37
CA VAL A 69 12.76 -2.35 -5.10
C VAL A 69 11.49 -1.70 -4.60
N GLU A 70 11.61 -0.48 -4.11
CA GLU A 70 10.51 0.37 -3.72
C GLU A 70 10.18 1.33 -4.86
N ILE A 71 8.89 1.49 -5.13
CA ILE A 71 8.39 2.38 -6.16
C ILE A 71 7.46 3.36 -5.45
N ASP A 72 7.88 4.62 -5.38
CA ASP A 72 7.03 5.71 -4.94
C ASP A 72 5.84 5.81 -5.90
N HIS A 73 4.64 5.94 -5.34
CA HIS A 73 3.40 5.94 -6.10
C HIS A 73 2.37 6.85 -5.44
N SER A 74 1.35 7.22 -6.21
CA SER A 74 0.23 8.07 -5.79
C SER A 74 -1.01 7.64 -6.56
N TYR A 75 -2.20 8.08 -6.14
CA TYR A 75 -3.44 7.60 -6.74
C TYR A 75 -4.21 8.70 -7.45
N ILE A 76 -4.82 8.34 -8.59
CA ILE A 76 -5.96 9.05 -9.14
C ILE A 76 -7.22 8.43 -8.53
N TRP A 77 -7.90 9.21 -7.70
CA TRP A 77 -9.17 8.84 -7.10
C TRP A 77 -10.32 9.29 -7.98
N VAL A 78 -11.14 8.34 -8.44
CA VAL A 78 -12.44 8.65 -9.04
C VAL A 78 -13.47 8.69 -7.93
N GLU A 79 -14.17 9.82 -7.83
CA GLU A 79 -15.25 10.03 -6.91
C GLU A 79 -16.59 10.16 -7.64
N LEU A 80 -17.62 9.57 -7.05
CA LEU A 80 -19.02 9.81 -7.43
C LEU A 80 -19.74 10.40 -6.23
N ASP A 81 -20.27 11.63 -6.39
CA ASP A 81 -21.01 12.35 -5.34
C ASP A 81 -20.27 12.43 -3.98
N GLY A 82 -18.93 12.51 -4.01
CA GLY A 82 -18.09 12.61 -2.82
C GLY A 82 -17.65 11.27 -2.21
N GLU A 83 -18.06 10.14 -2.79
CA GLU A 83 -17.60 8.81 -2.40
C GLU A 83 -16.50 8.31 -3.35
N ASN A 84 -15.39 7.80 -2.82
CA ASN A 84 -14.33 7.17 -3.61
C ASN A 84 -14.80 5.83 -4.18
N VAL A 85 -14.83 5.71 -5.51
CA VAL A 85 -15.31 4.51 -6.20
C VAL A 85 -14.22 3.71 -6.89
N LEU A 86 -13.07 4.33 -7.15
CA LEU A 86 -11.96 3.68 -7.81
C LEU A 86 -10.67 4.43 -7.46
N GLY A 87 -9.67 3.71 -6.97
CA GLY A 87 -8.29 4.19 -6.90
C GLY A 87 -7.51 3.62 -8.08
N ILE A 88 -6.74 4.45 -8.78
CA ILE A 88 -5.88 4.05 -9.89
C ILE A 88 -4.46 4.54 -9.61
N ASP A 89 -3.51 3.62 -9.51
CA ASP A 89 -2.08 3.93 -9.51
C ASP A 89 -1.62 4.16 -10.97
N PRO A 90 -1.30 5.40 -11.37
CA PRO A 90 -0.90 5.71 -12.73
C PRO A 90 0.56 5.26 -12.99
N PRO A 91 0.89 4.80 -14.20
CA PRO A 91 2.27 4.44 -14.52
C PRO A 91 3.16 5.69 -14.48
N HIS A 92 4.22 5.63 -13.68
CA HIS A 92 5.27 6.64 -13.67
C HIS A 92 6.36 6.27 -14.69
N GLY A 93 6.76 7.23 -15.52
CA GLY A 93 7.93 7.08 -16.38
C GLY A 93 9.20 7.04 -15.53
N LEU A 94 10.04 6.01 -15.72
CA LEU A 94 11.41 6.00 -15.21
C LEU A 94 12.24 6.89 -16.15
N TYR A 95 12.58 8.11 -15.71
CA TYR A 95 13.43 9.04 -16.46
C TYR A 95 14.86 9.04 -15.91
#